data_AF-E6TTY1-F1
#
_entry.id   AF-E6TTY1-F1
#
_cell.length_a   1.000
_cell.length_b   1.000
_cell.length_c   1.000
_cell.angle_alpha   90.00
_cell.angle_beta   90.00
_cell.angle_gamma   90.00
#
_symmetry.space_group_name_H-M   'P 1'
#
loop_
_entity.id
_entity.type
_entity.pdbx_description
1 polymer ?
#
loop_
_entity_poly.entity_id
_entity_poly.type
_entity_poly.pdbx_seq_one_letter_code
_entity_poly.pdbx_strand_id
1 'polypeptide(L)'
;MKKLTGFILLFFMSFLLMGCGGLISEILSDGPRSGEMIFGTGTFEQGIQHEKTVFSTHEDILMEANFAKPLGTRDVYYILHKIDGGHESYYDDWYDTLDPSWDWILTEFHLVHVHGVFDIGNYRLRLYNDYDELMAEGSFSIR
;
A
#
# COMPACT_ATOMS: atom_id res chain seq x y z
N MET A 1 -6.60 32.08 -65.73
CA MET A 1 -7.47 32.51 -64.61
C MET A 1 -8.63 31.53 -64.47
N LYS A 2 -8.91 31.08 -63.22
CA LYS A 2 -10.04 30.24 -62.72
C LYS A 2 -9.99 28.74 -63.09
N LYS A 3 -9.48 27.89 -62.18
CA LYS A 3 -10.17 27.12 -61.09
C LYS A 3 -10.92 25.90 -61.66
N LEU A 4 -10.33 24.70 -61.69
CA LEU A 4 -10.14 23.70 -60.61
C LEU A 4 -11.45 23.28 -59.92
N THR A 5 -11.90 22.06 -60.19
CA THR A 5 -12.38 21.08 -59.18
C THR A 5 -12.57 19.72 -59.87
N GLY A 6 -11.55 18.88 -59.75
CA GLY A 6 -11.57 17.47 -60.12
C GLY A 6 -12.06 16.63 -58.95
N PHE A 7 -12.92 15.68 -59.29
CA PHE A 7 -13.66 14.76 -58.46
C PHE A 7 -12.74 13.64 -57.92
N ILE A 8 -12.96 13.25 -56.66
CA ILE A 8 -13.10 11.85 -56.20
C ILE A 8 -11.86 10.96 -55.87
N LEU A 9 -11.89 10.49 -54.60
CA LEU A 9 -11.57 9.17 -54.00
C LEU A 9 -10.15 8.67 -53.68
N LEU A 10 -10.17 7.79 -52.67
CA LEU A 10 -9.25 6.71 -52.27
C LEU A 10 -8.02 7.16 -51.44
N PHE A 11 -7.98 6.94 -50.12
CA PHE A 11 -7.88 5.67 -49.37
C PHE A 11 -6.59 4.91 -49.73
N PHE A 12 -5.78 4.58 -48.70
CA PHE A 12 -4.42 3.99 -48.67
C PHE A 12 -3.23 4.96 -48.66
N MET A 13 -2.65 5.18 -47.47
CA MET A 13 -1.29 4.68 -47.16
C MET A 13 -0.94 4.97 -45.69
N SER A 14 -1.26 3.99 -44.85
CA SER A 14 -0.50 3.72 -43.63
C SER A 14 0.88 3.19 -44.02
N PHE A 15 1.86 3.38 -43.12
CA PHE A 15 3.28 2.98 -43.16
C PHE A 15 4.24 3.98 -43.79
N LEU A 16 5.02 4.62 -42.91
CA LEU A 16 6.50 4.53 -42.77
C LEU A 16 6.89 5.52 -41.63
N LEU A 17 6.82 5.12 -40.35
CA LEU A 17 7.91 4.52 -39.56
C LEU A 17 9.30 5.19 -39.72
N MET A 18 9.93 5.38 -38.55
CA MET A 18 11.37 5.41 -38.23
C MET A 18 12.03 6.78 -38.02
N GLY A 19 12.39 7.06 -36.75
CA GLY A 19 13.35 8.12 -36.43
C GLY A 19 13.60 8.41 -34.96
N CYS A 20 14.17 7.43 -34.23
CA CYS A 20 15.00 7.57 -33.01
C CYS A 20 14.37 7.97 -31.65
N GLY A 21 14.71 7.16 -30.64
CA GLY A 21 14.52 7.40 -29.20
C GLY A 21 13.55 6.39 -28.57
N GLY A 22 13.83 5.09 -28.48
CA GLY A 22 15.09 4.56 -27.96
C GLY A 22 15.32 5.06 -26.54
N LEU A 23 14.91 4.25 -25.54
CA LEU A 23 15.28 4.37 -24.11
C LEU A 23 14.53 5.40 -23.24
N ILE A 24 13.21 5.26 -23.04
CA ILE A 24 12.55 5.78 -21.81
C ILE A 24 11.48 4.81 -21.27
N SER A 25 11.65 3.49 -21.44
CA SER A 25 10.77 2.52 -20.77
C SER A 25 11.43 1.83 -19.56
N GLU A 26 12.66 2.16 -19.21
CA GLU A 26 13.38 1.57 -18.06
C GLU A 26 13.59 2.52 -16.88
N ILE A 27 13.24 3.81 -16.99
CA ILE A 27 13.40 4.81 -15.92
C ILE A 27 12.12 4.95 -15.05
N LEU A 28 11.04 4.22 -15.37
CA LEU A 28 9.75 4.30 -14.64
C LEU A 28 9.34 2.98 -13.94
N SER A 29 10.27 2.03 -13.76
CA SER A 29 9.96 0.69 -13.21
C SER A 29 10.01 0.60 -11.67
N ASP A 30 10.28 1.72 -10.99
CA ASP A 30 10.18 1.84 -9.53
C ASP A 30 9.10 2.86 -9.19
N GLY A 31 7.84 2.49 -9.48
CA GLY A 31 6.70 3.12 -8.81
C GLY A 31 6.79 2.91 -7.30
N PRO A 32 6.05 3.70 -6.49
CA PRO A 32 6.11 3.61 -5.02
C PRO A 32 5.89 2.16 -4.58
N ARG A 33 6.69 1.70 -3.61
CA ARG A 33 6.62 0.33 -3.08
C ARG A 33 5.35 0.18 -2.22
N SER A 34 4.18 0.24 -2.85
CA SER A 34 2.89 0.11 -2.18
C SER A 34 2.57 -1.38 -1.98
N GLY A 35 2.65 -1.83 -0.72
CA GLY A 35 2.18 -3.13 -0.27
C GLY A 35 0.69 -3.12 0.07
N GLU A 36 0.11 -4.31 0.16
CA GLU A 36 -1.24 -4.56 0.65
C GLU A 36 -1.17 -4.89 2.14
N MET A 37 -1.97 -4.19 2.97
CA MET A 37 -2.05 -4.43 4.41
C MET A 37 -3.36 -5.14 4.75
N ILE A 38 -3.21 -6.30 5.38
CA ILE A 38 -4.29 -7.20 5.78
C ILE A 38 -4.31 -7.27 7.32
N PHE A 39 -5.51 -7.31 7.89
CA PHE A 39 -5.70 -7.52 9.32
C PHE A 39 -6.50 -8.78 9.57
N GLY A 40 -6.30 -9.37 10.75
CA GLY A 40 -7.13 -10.49 11.18
C GLY A 40 -6.75 -11.01 12.55
N THR A 41 -7.30 -12.17 12.89
CA THR A 41 -6.94 -12.91 14.11
C THR A 41 -6.17 -14.18 13.75
N GLY A 42 -5.35 -14.64 14.70
CA GLY A 42 -4.44 -15.76 14.51
C GLY A 42 -3.40 -15.83 15.62
N THR A 43 -2.25 -16.42 15.31
CA THR A 43 -1.06 -16.47 16.17
C THR A 43 0.14 -16.08 15.33
N PHE A 44 1.21 -15.57 15.95
CA PHE A 44 2.41 -15.20 15.20
C PHE A 44 2.99 -16.38 14.41
N GLU A 45 2.95 -17.59 14.98
CA GLU A 45 3.48 -18.80 14.32
C GLU A 45 2.63 -19.27 13.13
N GLN A 46 1.33 -19.00 13.15
CA GLN A 46 0.39 -19.48 12.12
C GLN A 46 -0.06 -18.38 11.16
N GLY A 47 0.32 -17.12 11.41
CA GLY A 47 -0.13 -15.96 10.66
C GLY A 47 -1.62 -15.64 10.88
N ILE A 48 -2.17 -14.84 9.97
CA ILE A 48 -3.59 -14.50 9.96
C ILE A 48 -4.40 -15.72 9.50
N GLN A 49 -5.28 -16.22 10.37
CA GLN A 49 -6.19 -17.34 10.07
C GLN A 49 -7.58 -16.86 9.66
N HIS A 50 -8.01 -15.72 10.21
CA HIS A 50 -9.30 -15.12 9.94
C HIS A 50 -9.09 -13.65 9.59
N GLU A 51 -9.00 -13.38 8.29
CA GLU A 51 -8.98 -12.01 7.78
C GLU A 51 -10.27 -11.28 8.15
N LYS A 52 -10.12 -10.09 8.73
CA LYS A 52 -11.24 -9.19 9.02
C LYS A 52 -10.74 -7.78 9.32
N THR A 53 -11.64 -6.82 9.18
CA THR A 53 -11.36 -5.40 9.44
C THR A 53 -12.21 -4.84 10.58
N VAL A 54 -13.01 -5.67 11.24
CA VAL A 54 -13.83 -5.27 12.40
C VAL A 54 -13.49 -6.21 13.56
N PHE A 55 -13.04 -5.61 14.66
CA PHE A 55 -12.60 -6.31 15.87
C PHE A 55 -13.39 -5.82 17.07
N SER A 56 -13.50 -6.66 18.10
CA SER A 56 -13.97 -6.23 19.41
C SER A 56 -12.84 -5.59 20.21
N THR A 57 -13.18 -4.87 21.28
CA THR A 57 -12.20 -4.28 22.21
C THR A 57 -11.34 -5.30 22.97
N HIS A 58 -11.67 -6.59 22.88
CA HIS A 58 -11.00 -7.69 23.58
C HIS A 58 -10.32 -8.70 22.64
N GLU A 59 -10.15 -8.35 21.37
CA GLU A 59 -9.48 -9.20 20.40
C GLU A 59 -8.05 -8.77 20.16
N ASP A 60 -7.15 -9.75 20.11
CA ASP A 60 -5.81 -9.56 19.57
C ASP A 60 -5.90 -9.35 18.05
N ILE A 61 -5.07 -8.46 17.53
CA ILE A 61 -5.05 -8.06 16.13
C ILE A 61 -3.67 -8.37 15.57
N LEU A 62 -3.63 -9.19 14.53
CA LEU A 62 -2.46 -9.36 13.69
C LEU A 62 -2.59 -8.47 12.46
N MET A 63 -1.46 -7.93 12.03
CA MET A 63 -1.31 -7.18 10.79
C MET A 63 -0.28 -7.89 9.93
N GLU A 64 -0.61 -8.08 8.66
CA GLU A 64 0.32 -8.57 7.64
C GLU A 64 0.40 -7.56 6.50
N ALA A 65 1.61 -7.23 6.06
CA ALA A 65 1.83 -6.39 4.90
C ALA A 65 2.61 -7.16 3.84
N ASN A 66 2.06 -7.29 2.63
CA ASN A 66 2.65 -8.04 1.52
C ASN A 66 3.08 -7.08 0.39
N PHE A 67 4.28 -7.29 -0.14
CA PHE A 67 4.91 -6.41 -1.13
C PHE A 67 5.26 -7.16 -2.41
N ALA A 68 5.14 -6.50 -3.56
CA ALA A 68 5.47 -7.11 -4.85
C ALA A 68 6.99 -7.26 -5.09
N LYS A 69 7.82 -6.60 -4.28
CA LYS A 69 9.27 -6.61 -4.32
C LYS A 69 9.79 -6.58 -2.88
N PRO A 70 11.05 -7.01 -2.63
CA PRO A 70 11.68 -6.85 -1.32
C PRO A 70 11.63 -5.41 -0.80
N LEU A 71 11.49 -5.26 0.52
CA LEU A 71 11.35 -3.98 1.23
C LEU A 71 12.47 -3.01 0.86
N GLY A 72 13.71 -3.50 0.78
CA GLY A 72 14.90 -2.71 0.45
C GLY A 72 15.27 -1.65 1.49
N THR A 73 14.62 -1.68 2.65
CA THR A 73 14.93 -0.86 3.84
C THR A 73 14.98 -1.77 5.06
N ARG A 74 15.71 -1.35 6.08
CA ARG A 74 15.78 -2.03 7.38
C ARG A 74 14.83 -1.40 8.38
N ASP A 75 14.87 -0.08 8.48
CA ASP A 75 14.17 0.63 9.54
C ASP A 75 12.84 1.14 8.99
N VAL A 76 11.78 0.81 9.72
CA VAL A 76 10.42 1.20 9.38
C VAL A 76 9.74 1.83 10.57
N TYR A 77 8.74 2.66 10.30
CA TYR A 77 7.90 3.22 11.35
C TYR A 77 6.42 3.14 10.98
N TYR A 78 5.61 2.95 11.99
CA TYR A 78 4.18 2.81 11.90
C TYR A 78 3.52 4.02 12.51
N ILE A 79 2.51 4.58 11.85
CA ILE A 79 1.65 5.62 12.43
C ILE A 79 0.21 5.18 12.35
N LEU A 80 -0.43 5.13 13.51
CA LEU A 80 -1.83 4.83 13.67
C LEU A 80 -2.63 6.12 13.89
N HIS A 81 -3.66 6.30 13.07
CA HIS A 81 -4.60 7.40 13.20
C HIS A 81 -5.98 6.89 13.58
N LYS A 82 -6.66 7.59 14.48
CA LYS A 82 -8.10 7.45 14.73
C LYS A 82 -8.89 8.36 13.80
N ILE A 83 -9.96 7.81 13.21
CA ILE A 83 -10.85 8.51 12.28
C ILE A 83 -12.18 8.79 12.96
N ASP A 84 -12.44 10.06 13.23
CA ASP A 84 -13.69 10.54 13.83
C ASP A 84 -14.31 11.63 12.95
N GLY A 85 -15.54 11.40 12.47
CA GLY A 85 -16.25 12.37 11.62
C GLY A 85 -15.54 12.71 10.30
N GLY A 86 -14.68 11.82 9.80
CA GLY A 86 -13.86 12.05 8.60
C GLY A 86 -12.54 12.77 8.85
N HIS A 87 -12.22 13.11 10.10
CA HIS A 87 -10.94 13.69 10.48
C HIS A 87 -10.02 12.61 11.04
N GLU A 88 -8.77 12.62 10.59
CA GLU A 88 -7.70 11.78 11.14
C GLU A 88 -7.00 12.52 12.28
N SER A 89 -6.87 11.85 13.43
CA SER A 89 -6.09 12.31 14.57
C SER A 89 -5.04 11.25 14.91
N TYR A 90 -3.85 11.70 15.29
CA TYR A 90 -2.79 10.81 15.77
C TYR A 90 -3.30 9.99 16.97
N TYR A 91 -3.06 8.68 16.95
CA TYR A 91 -3.39 7.78 18.05
C TYR A 91 -2.14 7.16 18.66
N ASP A 92 -1.26 6.56 17.84
CA ASP A 92 -0.03 5.92 18.31
C ASP A 92 1.04 5.80 17.19
N ASP A 93 2.29 5.56 17.57
CA ASP A 93 3.41 5.26 16.67
C ASP A 93 4.44 4.30 17.29
N TRP A 94 5.16 3.59 16.42
CA TRP A 94 6.30 2.77 16.84
C TRP A 94 7.25 2.49 15.67
N TYR A 95 8.43 1.99 16.01
CA TYR A 95 9.50 1.67 15.07
C TYR A 95 9.81 0.17 15.11
N ASP A 96 10.25 -0.37 13.98
CA ASP A 96 10.74 -1.75 13.90
C ASP A 96 11.94 -1.84 12.94
N THR A 97 12.73 -2.91 13.10
CA THR A 97 13.84 -3.23 12.20
C THR A 97 13.59 -4.58 11.53
N LEU A 98 13.50 -4.54 10.21
CA LEU A 98 13.18 -5.68 9.36
C LEU A 98 14.40 -6.13 8.54
N ASP A 99 14.29 -7.34 7.98
CA ASP A 99 15.24 -7.78 6.96
C ASP A 99 14.87 -7.13 5.62
N PRO A 100 15.79 -6.39 4.97
CA PRO A 100 15.49 -5.68 3.73
C PRO A 100 15.23 -6.61 2.54
N SER A 101 15.56 -7.89 2.66
CA SER A 101 15.29 -8.92 1.65
C SER A 101 13.88 -9.51 1.75
N TRP A 102 13.15 -9.27 2.84
CA TRP A 102 11.76 -9.72 2.96
C TRP A 102 10.86 -8.94 2.01
N ASP A 103 9.81 -9.61 1.54
CA ASP A 103 8.71 -9.06 0.75
C ASP A 103 7.37 -9.14 1.50
N TRP A 104 7.42 -9.45 2.80
CA TRP A 104 6.26 -9.47 3.69
C TRP A 104 6.66 -9.08 5.12
N ILE A 105 5.68 -8.67 5.91
CA ILE A 105 5.81 -8.34 7.33
C ILE A 105 4.60 -8.93 8.05
N LEU A 106 4.82 -9.62 9.18
CA LEU A 106 3.76 -10.02 10.11
C LEU A 106 4.05 -9.41 11.47
N THR A 107 3.04 -8.81 12.09
CA THR A 107 3.15 -8.18 13.41
C THR A 107 1.93 -8.49 14.26
N GLU A 108 2.16 -8.77 15.54
CA GLU A 108 1.14 -8.75 16.58
C GLU A 108 0.81 -7.29 16.94
N PHE A 109 0.13 -6.61 16.00
CA PHE A 109 -0.15 -5.18 16.03
C PHE A 109 -0.80 -4.73 17.34
N HIS A 110 -1.70 -5.53 17.89
CA HIS A 110 -2.27 -5.26 19.21
C HIS A 110 -2.60 -6.54 19.96
N LEU A 111 -1.92 -6.75 21.09
CA LEU A 111 -2.22 -7.81 22.05
C LEU A 111 -2.91 -7.23 23.29
N VAL A 112 -4.13 -7.67 23.59
CA VAL A 112 -4.95 -7.14 24.68
C VAL A 112 -4.28 -7.36 26.04
N HIS A 113 -3.59 -8.49 26.21
CA HIS A 113 -2.91 -8.82 27.45
C HIS A 113 -1.63 -8.00 27.68
N VAL A 114 -1.09 -7.35 26.64
CA VAL A 114 0.11 -6.52 26.71
C VAL A 114 -0.26 -5.03 26.72
N HIS A 115 -1.15 -4.62 25.82
CA HIS A 115 -1.46 -3.22 25.55
C HIS A 115 -2.77 -2.75 26.20
N GLY A 116 -3.58 -3.66 26.75
CA GLY A 116 -4.91 -3.35 27.28
C GLY A 116 -5.98 -3.36 26.18
N VAL A 117 -7.14 -2.79 26.47
CA VAL A 117 -8.26 -2.74 25.50
C VAL A 117 -8.09 -1.57 24.52
N PHE A 118 -8.46 -1.81 23.26
CA PHE A 118 -8.47 -0.76 22.25
C PHE A 118 -9.71 0.14 22.37
N ASP A 119 -9.55 1.44 22.13
CA ASP A 119 -10.70 2.35 22.10
C ASP A 119 -11.63 2.04 20.92
N ILE A 120 -12.95 2.13 21.14
CA ILE A 120 -13.93 2.02 20.06
C ILE A 120 -13.69 3.15 19.04
N GLY A 121 -13.70 2.79 17.76
CA GLY A 121 -13.43 3.76 16.69
C GLY A 121 -13.12 3.13 15.34
N ASN A 122 -12.84 3.99 14.37
CA ASN A 122 -12.26 3.61 13.08
C ASN A 122 -10.80 4.04 13.07
N TYR A 123 -9.93 3.25 12.45
CA TYR A 123 -8.51 3.48 12.47
C TYR A 123 -7.89 3.28 11.10
N ARG A 124 -6.79 3.99 10.87
CA ARG A 124 -5.91 3.80 9.71
C ARG A 124 -4.48 3.67 10.17
N LEU A 125 -3.87 2.54 9.84
CA LEU A 125 -2.46 2.29 10.04
C LEU A 125 -1.70 2.58 8.75
N ARG A 126 -0.56 3.25 8.88
CA ARG A 126 0.37 3.50 7.78
C ARG A 126 1.76 3.05 8.18
N LEU A 127 2.42 2.36 7.26
CA LEU A 127 3.80 1.90 7.38
C LEU A 127 4.67 2.70 6.43
N TYR A 128 5.78 3.21 6.94
CA TYR A 128 6.74 4.01 6.21
C TYR A 128 8.16 3.46 6.36
N ASN A 129 9.02 3.75 5.38
CA ASN A 129 10.46 3.50 5.51
C ASN A 129 11.19 4.67 6.16
N ASP A 130 12.49 4.49 6.41
CA ASP A 130 13.45 5.50 6.88
C ASP A 130 13.61 6.75 6.01
N TYR A 131 13.02 6.78 4.81
CA TYR A 131 12.98 7.93 3.90
C TYR A 131 11.62 8.63 3.87
N ASP A 132 10.73 8.33 4.83
CA ASP A 132 9.35 8.81 4.91
C ASP A 132 8.46 8.42 3.70
N GLU A 133 8.83 7.38 2.95
CA GLU A 133 8.00 6.84 1.86
C GLU A 133 6.91 5.94 2.44
N LEU A 134 5.66 6.19 2.08
CA LEU A 134 4.54 5.32 2.44
C LEU A 134 4.70 3.97 1.73
N MET A 135 4.91 2.92 2.52
CA MET A 135 5.08 1.56 2.04
C MET A 135 3.74 0.80 2.00
N ALA A 136 2.91 0.90 3.04
CA ALA A 136 1.62 0.23 3.07
C ALA A 136 0.62 1.00 3.94
N GLU A 137 -0.67 0.88 3.63
CA GLU A 137 -1.72 1.39 4.49
C GLU A 137 -2.90 0.43 4.57
N GLY A 138 -3.57 0.44 5.72
CA GLY A 138 -4.74 -0.38 5.97
C GLY A 138 -5.67 0.29 6.96
N SER A 139 -6.96 -0.06 6.92
CA SER A 139 -7.97 0.47 7.83
C SER A 139 -8.74 -0.64 8.53
N PHE A 140 -9.05 -0.43 9.80
CA PHE A 140 -9.83 -1.36 10.62
C PHE A 140 -10.75 -0.60 11.59
N SER A 141 -11.64 -1.31 12.25
CA SER A 141 -12.63 -0.77 13.19
C SER A 141 -12.68 -1.58 14.46
N ILE A 142 -12.84 -0.90 15.59
CA ILE A 142 -13.14 -1.50 16.88
C ILE A 142 -14.61 -1.22 17.22
N ARG A 143 -15.36 -2.25 17.62
CA ARG A 143 -16.80 -2.18 17.93
C ARG A 143 -17.17 -2.97 19.18
#